data_AF-A0A9J6G6S3-F1
#
_entry.id   AF-A0A9J6G6S3-F1
#
_cell.length_a   1.000
_cell.length_b   1.000
_cell.length_c   1.000
_cell.angle_alpha   90.00
_cell.angle_beta   90.00
_cell.angle_gamma   90.00
#
_symmetry.space_group_name_H-M   'P 1'
#
loop_
_entity.id
_entity.type
_entity.pdbx_description
1 polymer ?
#
loop_
_entity_poly.entity_id
_entity_poly.type
_entity_poly.pdbx_seq_one_letter_code
_entity_poly.pdbx_strand_id
1 'polypeptide(L)'
;MEEAAAATAAEGVSSDDGESRQLLEELAADYSQFFKVDISNEKRALDECIDELLTRLDEFTGLINMVRSDDTLCLTHTLPDICEKSKGLEQVFSRIDALESFVGVVKETVDAMEEKVTEAENAFGGSTVKKFLSSLPSPLFAKKPAQQYKKQLRYEEPEIFRCSDYLSTVSADDPLPTSASNFSLDTTASDRSTEEDRTLMSPTE
;
A
#
# COMPACT_ATOMS: atom_id res chain seq x y z
N MET A 1 -125.61 43.91 -13.93
CA MET A 1 -125.88 45.32 -13.58
C MET A 1 -125.39 45.60 -12.17
N GLU A 2 -124.14 45.99 -11.92
CA GLU A 2 -122.89 46.07 -12.71
C GLU A 2 -121.72 46.30 -11.70
N GLU A 3 -120.42 46.19 -12.00
CA GLU A 3 -119.71 46.01 -13.28
C GLU A 3 -118.58 44.95 -13.13
N ALA A 4 -117.34 45.22 -13.55
CA ALA A 4 -116.22 44.27 -13.50
C ALA A 4 -114.84 44.95 -13.28
N ALA A 5 -113.84 44.10 -13.01
CA ALA A 5 -112.40 44.32 -13.20
C ALA A 5 -111.63 45.35 -12.33
N ALA A 6 -110.59 44.87 -11.65
CA ALA A 6 -109.19 45.17 -12.01
C ALA A 6 -108.23 44.20 -11.30
N ALA A 7 -107.36 43.56 -12.06
CA ALA A 7 -106.19 42.83 -11.53
C ALA A 7 -104.94 43.72 -11.65
N THR A 8 -103.76 43.12 -11.40
CA THR A 8 -102.41 43.63 -11.74
C THR A 8 -101.94 44.91 -11.04
N ALA A 9 -101.13 44.72 -10.01
CA ALA A 9 -100.10 45.65 -9.56
C ALA A 9 -98.88 44.85 -9.07
N ALA A 10 -98.19 44.22 -10.02
CA ALA A 10 -96.91 43.55 -9.78
C ALA A 10 -95.97 43.92 -10.92
N GLU A 11 -95.11 44.92 -10.68
CA GLU A 11 -93.79 45.12 -11.31
C GLU A 11 -93.17 46.41 -10.75
N GLY A 12 -91.86 46.37 -10.47
CA GLY A 12 -91.16 47.46 -9.75
C GLY A 12 -90.11 47.02 -8.73
N VAL A 13 -89.61 45.78 -8.79
CA VAL A 13 -88.34 45.43 -8.12
C VAL A 13 -87.20 45.77 -9.07
N SER A 14 -86.24 46.55 -8.57
CA SER A 14 -85.21 47.27 -9.32
C SER A 14 -84.14 46.37 -9.94
N SER A 15 -83.83 46.61 -11.23
CA SER A 15 -82.68 46.02 -11.95
C SER A 15 -81.34 46.24 -11.24
N ASP A 16 -81.21 47.39 -10.57
CA ASP A 16 -80.02 47.89 -9.87
C ASP A 16 -79.52 47.00 -8.70
N ASP A 17 -80.45 46.36 -7.97
CA ASP A 17 -80.10 45.45 -6.86
C ASP A 17 -79.54 44.12 -7.38
N GLY A 18 -79.97 43.68 -8.56
CA GLY A 18 -79.43 42.48 -9.22
C GLY A 18 -77.99 42.68 -9.70
N GLU A 19 -77.71 43.80 -10.35
CA GLU A 19 -76.37 44.16 -10.83
C GLU A 19 -75.39 44.34 -9.66
N SER A 20 -75.81 45.05 -8.60
CA SER A 20 -75.01 45.24 -7.38
C SER A 20 -74.65 43.92 -6.69
N ARG A 21 -75.56 42.93 -6.69
CA ARG A 21 -75.31 41.60 -6.12
C ARG A 21 -74.38 40.76 -6.97
N GLN A 22 -74.49 40.82 -8.30
CA GLN A 22 -73.55 40.14 -9.21
C GLN A 22 -72.13 40.70 -9.04
N LEU A 23 -71.98 42.02 -8.98
CA LEU A 23 -70.69 42.68 -8.71
C LEU A 23 -70.08 42.28 -7.35
N LEU A 24 -70.91 42.15 -6.32
CA LEU A 24 -70.43 41.69 -5.00
C LEU A 24 -70.03 40.21 -5.01
N GLU A 25 -70.75 39.36 -5.74
CA GLU A 25 -70.48 37.93 -5.86
C GLU A 25 -69.23 37.65 -6.73
N GLU A 26 -69.04 38.41 -7.80
CA GLU A 26 -67.81 38.41 -8.62
C GLU A 26 -66.60 38.90 -7.80
N LEU A 27 -66.73 40.03 -7.09
CA LEU A 27 -65.67 40.55 -6.23
C LEU A 27 -65.34 39.58 -5.08
N ALA A 28 -66.34 38.94 -4.48
CA ALA A 28 -66.13 37.92 -3.46
C ALA A 28 -65.48 36.65 -4.03
N ALA A 29 -65.83 36.25 -5.26
CA ALA A 29 -65.21 35.12 -5.96
C ALA A 29 -63.73 35.42 -6.24
N ASP A 30 -63.40 36.59 -6.77
CA ASP A 30 -62.03 37.05 -7.01
C ASP A 30 -61.21 37.12 -5.72
N TYR A 31 -61.74 37.77 -4.67
CA TYR A 31 -61.05 37.80 -3.38
C TYR A 31 -60.89 36.40 -2.75
N SER A 32 -61.81 35.45 -3.00
CA SER A 32 -61.67 34.06 -2.54
C SER A 32 -60.48 33.33 -3.16
N GLN A 33 -60.01 33.74 -4.35
CA GLN A 33 -58.89 33.09 -5.03
C GLN A 33 -57.57 33.32 -4.30
N PHE A 34 -57.36 34.50 -3.68
CA PHE A 34 -56.15 34.78 -2.89
C PHE A 34 -56.01 33.90 -1.64
N PHE A 35 -57.09 33.29 -1.16
CA PHE A 35 -57.06 32.32 -0.05
C PHE A 35 -56.89 30.87 -0.52
N LYS A 36 -56.95 30.60 -1.83
CA LYS A 36 -56.73 29.27 -2.43
C LYS A 36 -55.25 29.09 -2.81
N VAL A 37 -54.38 29.14 -1.81
CA VAL A 37 -52.96 28.85 -1.99
C VAL A 37 -52.74 27.33 -1.90
N ASP A 38 -52.38 26.70 -3.01
CA ASP A 38 -51.91 25.31 -3.02
C ASP A 38 -50.39 25.27 -2.80
N ILE A 39 -49.95 24.60 -1.75
CA ILE A 39 -48.54 24.45 -1.33
C ILE A 39 -48.08 22.99 -1.55
N SER A 40 -48.88 22.17 -2.24
CA SER A 40 -48.63 20.73 -2.39
C SER A 40 -47.36 20.43 -3.19
N ASN A 41 -46.98 21.32 -4.12
CA ASN A 41 -45.78 21.17 -4.94
C ASN A 41 -44.51 21.52 -4.14
N GLU A 42 -44.51 22.63 -3.41
CA GLU A 42 -43.44 23.06 -2.53
C GLU A 42 -43.21 22.06 -1.40
N LYS A 43 -44.30 21.53 -0.83
CA LYS A 43 -44.23 20.43 0.15
C LYS A 43 -43.57 19.20 -0.47
N ARG A 44 -44.00 18.76 -1.65
CA ARG A 44 -43.41 17.59 -2.32
C ARG A 44 -41.92 17.80 -2.62
N ALA A 45 -41.54 18.95 -3.14
CA ALA A 45 -40.13 19.28 -3.41
C ALA A 45 -39.29 19.31 -2.13
N LEU A 46 -39.86 19.74 -0.99
CA LEU A 46 -39.21 19.67 0.31
C LEU A 46 -39.07 18.22 0.80
N ASP A 47 -40.13 17.41 0.71
CA ASP A 47 -40.10 15.98 1.09
C ASP A 47 -39.04 15.23 0.26
N GLU A 48 -39.01 15.41 -1.07
CA GLU A 48 -38.01 14.82 -1.98
C GLU A 48 -36.57 15.26 -1.64
N CYS A 49 -36.37 16.53 -1.29
CA CYS A 49 -35.06 17.05 -0.88
C CYS A 49 -34.58 16.51 0.47
N ILE A 50 -35.51 16.27 1.41
CA ILE A 50 -35.22 15.63 2.70
C ILE A 50 -34.78 14.18 2.46
N ASP A 51 -35.49 13.43 1.62
CA ASP A 51 -35.15 12.03 1.32
C ASP A 51 -33.79 11.89 0.61
N GLU A 52 -33.45 12.80 -0.33
CA GLU A 52 -32.11 12.86 -0.94
C GLU A 52 -31.02 13.13 0.13
N LEU A 53 -31.25 14.10 1.02
CA LEU A 53 -30.29 14.47 2.05
C LEU A 53 -30.09 13.35 3.09
N LEU A 54 -31.16 12.64 3.47
CA LEU A 54 -31.09 11.48 4.37
C LEU A 54 -30.32 10.33 3.72
N THR A 55 -30.56 10.05 2.44
CA THR A 55 -29.83 9.04 1.66
C THR A 55 -28.33 9.36 1.63
N ARG A 56 -27.98 10.62 1.29
CA ARG A 56 -26.59 11.07 1.25
C ARG A 56 -25.90 11.09 2.61
N LEU A 57 -26.65 11.24 3.70
CA LEU A 57 -26.12 11.17 5.07
C LEU A 57 -25.78 9.73 5.46
N ASP A 58 -26.60 8.75 5.06
CA ASP A 58 -26.31 7.33 5.25
C ASP A 58 -25.08 6.89 4.44
N GLU A 59 -24.99 7.30 3.17
CA GLU A 59 -23.79 7.13 2.35
C GLU A 59 -22.53 7.72 3.00
N PHE A 60 -22.60 8.95 3.51
CA PHE A 60 -21.48 9.59 4.22
C PHE A 60 -21.07 8.83 5.48
N THR A 61 -22.05 8.27 6.20
CA THR A 61 -21.82 7.45 7.40
C THR A 61 -21.14 6.13 7.01
N GLY A 62 -21.55 5.50 5.90
CA GLY A 62 -20.87 4.35 5.32
C GLY A 62 -19.41 4.63 4.95
N LEU A 63 -19.13 5.77 4.29
CA LEU A 63 -17.77 6.20 3.95
C LEU A 63 -16.91 6.45 5.21
N ILE A 64 -17.45 7.11 6.23
CA ILE A 64 -16.74 7.33 7.50
C ILE A 64 -16.41 5.99 8.17
N ASN A 65 -17.33 5.04 8.19
CA ASN A 65 -17.09 3.71 8.77
C ASN A 65 -16.02 2.93 7.98
N MET A 66 -16.00 3.05 6.65
CA MET A 66 -14.96 2.46 5.80
C MET A 66 -13.58 3.04 6.12
N VAL A 67 -13.44 4.37 6.15
CA VAL A 67 -12.17 5.04 6.51
C VAL A 67 -11.70 4.65 7.91
N ARG A 68 -12.61 4.62 8.90
CA ARG A 68 -12.26 4.19 10.27
C ARG A 68 -11.80 2.73 10.34
N SER A 69 -12.37 1.86 9.51
CA SER A 69 -11.95 0.45 9.41
C SER A 69 -10.55 0.33 8.78
N ASP A 70 -10.27 1.12 7.74
CA ASP A 70 -8.98 1.14 7.06
C ASP A 70 -7.87 1.75 7.94
N ASP A 71 -8.15 2.86 8.62
CA ASP A 71 -7.28 3.43 9.66
C ASP A 71 -6.95 2.39 10.74
N THR A 72 -7.97 1.64 11.19
CA THR A 72 -7.79 0.60 12.21
C THR A 72 -6.90 -0.53 11.71
N LEU A 73 -7.13 -1.02 10.48
CA LEU A 73 -6.29 -2.05 9.85
C LEU A 73 -4.84 -1.57 9.68
N CYS A 74 -4.66 -0.37 9.14
CA CYS A 74 -3.36 0.23 8.87
C CYS A 74 -2.55 0.44 10.17
N LEU A 75 -3.15 1.04 11.19
CA LEU A 75 -2.46 1.35 12.45
C LEU A 75 -2.26 0.13 13.36
N THR A 76 -3.16 -0.86 13.33
CA THR A 76 -3.11 -2.02 14.24
C THR A 76 -2.33 -3.20 13.65
N HIS A 77 -2.29 -3.33 12.32
CA HIS A 77 -1.63 -4.45 11.64
C HIS A 77 -0.55 -3.99 10.66
N THR A 78 -0.92 -3.26 9.62
CA THR A 78 -0.01 -2.99 8.49
C THR A 78 1.25 -2.24 8.89
N LEU A 79 1.13 -1.17 9.69
CA LEU A 79 2.26 -0.36 10.11
C LEU A 79 3.15 -1.07 11.15
N PRO A 80 2.62 -1.77 12.18
CA PRO A 80 3.39 -2.68 13.01
C PRO A 80 4.16 -3.77 12.23
N ASP A 81 3.50 -4.45 11.29
CA ASP A 81 4.12 -5.51 10.48
C ASP A 81 5.27 -4.98 9.62
N ILE A 82 5.10 -3.79 9.03
CA ILE A 82 6.18 -3.10 8.29
C ILE A 82 7.35 -2.75 9.22
N CYS A 83 7.07 -2.26 10.42
CA CYS A 83 8.09 -1.92 11.42
C CYS A 83 8.87 -3.15 11.89
N GLU A 84 8.19 -4.28 12.13
CA GLU A 84 8.84 -5.55 12.47
C GLU A 84 9.72 -6.06 11.33
N LYS A 85 9.20 -6.07 10.09
CA LYS A 85 9.99 -6.47 8.90
C LYS A 85 11.19 -5.54 8.67
N SER A 86 11.07 -4.24 8.94
CA SER A 86 12.18 -3.30 8.87
C SER A 86 13.29 -3.63 9.87
N LYS A 87 12.95 -4.02 11.11
CA LYS A 87 13.95 -4.48 12.10
C LYS A 87 14.59 -5.80 11.69
N GLY A 88 13.84 -6.72 11.10
CA GLY A 88 14.39 -7.93 10.50
C GLY A 88 15.39 -7.63 9.38
N LEU A 89 15.16 -6.57 8.59
CA LEU A 89 16.09 -6.13 7.55
C LEU A 89 17.40 -5.54 8.12
N GLU A 90 17.35 -4.82 9.24
CA GLU A 90 18.56 -4.35 9.96
C GLU A 90 19.47 -5.52 10.37
N GLN A 91 18.89 -6.64 10.84
CA GLN A 91 19.66 -7.85 11.15
C GLN A 91 20.30 -8.47 9.90
N VAL A 92 19.59 -8.47 8.76
CA VAL A 92 20.13 -8.95 7.48
C VAL A 92 21.31 -8.08 7.03
N PHE A 93 21.20 -6.75 7.13
CA PHE A 93 22.32 -5.84 6.82
C PHE A 93 23.52 -6.09 7.75
N SER A 94 23.31 -6.23 9.07
CA SER A 94 24.41 -6.56 10.00
C SER A 94 25.10 -7.90 9.67
N ARG A 95 24.36 -8.90 9.19
CA ARG A 95 24.94 -10.17 8.71
C ARG A 95 25.71 -10.00 7.39
N ILE A 96 25.30 -9.08 6.51
CA ILE A 96 26.03 -8.73 5.28
C ILE A 96 27.34 -8.01 5.63
N ASP A 97 27.31 -7.00 6.51
CA ASP A 97 28.51 -6.25 6.95
C ASP A 97 29.56 -7.17 7.59
N ALA A 98 29.11 -8.11 8.44
CA ALA A 98 29.97 -9.11 9.05
C ALA A 98 30.61 -10.05 8.00
N LEU A 99 29.86 -10.44 6.97
CA LEU A 99 30.38 -11.25 5.86
C LEU A 99 31.38 -10.46 5.00
N GLU A 100 31.13 -9.18 4.72
CA GLU A 100 32.06 -8.31 3.98
C GLU A 100 33.39 -8.15 4.75
N SER A 101 33.31 -7.85 6.06
CA SER A 101 34.50 -7.79 6.92
C SER A 101 35.27 -9.11 6.94
N PHE A 102 34.57 -10.25 7.00
CA PHE A 102 35.19 -11.56 6.96
C PHE A 102 35.90 -11.82 5.62
N VAL A 103 35.27 -11.49 4.48
CA VAL A 103 35.90 -11.59 3.15
C VAL A 103 37.14 -10.70 3.05
N GLY A 104 37.15 -9.52 3.69
CA GLY A 104 38.33 -8.68 3.83
C GLY A 104 39.51 -9.38 4.51
N VAL A 105 39.26 -10.04 5.65
CA VAL A 105 40.29 -10.80 6.39
C VAL A 105 40.79 -12.02 5.59
N VAL A 106 39.88 -12.74 4.93
CA VAL A 106 40.26 -13.86 4.04
C VAL A 106 41.19 -13.37 2.94
N LYS A 107 40.87 -12.23 2.32
CA LYS A 107 41.70 -11.63 1.27
C LYS A 107 43.09 -11.25 1.79
N GLU A 108 43.18 -10.51 2.90
CA GLU A 108 44.48 -10.12 3.49
C GLU A 108 45.35 -11.34 3.83
N THR A 109 44.73 -12.41 4.35
CA THR A 109 45.42 -13.66 4.65
C THR A 109 45.95 -14.36 3.39
N VAL A 110 45.18 -14.34 2.29
CA VAL A 110 45.60 -14.91 0.99
C VAL A 110 46.69 -14.05 0.35
N ASP A 111 46.53 -12.73 0.31
CA ASP A 111 47.53 -11.79 -0.22
C ASP A 111 48.90 -11.97 0.50
N ALA A 112 48.89 -12.10 1.84
CA ALA A 112 50.08 -12.38 2.64
C ALA A 112 50.68 -13.78 2.37
N MET A 113 49.84 -14.79 2.13
CA MET A 113 50.29 -16.13 1.78
C MET A 113 50.97 -16.15 0.39
N GLU A 114 50.38 -15.46 -0.59
CA GLU A 114 50.96 -15.31 -1.94
C GLU A 114 52.30 -14.57 -1.93
N GLU A 115 52.47 -13.54 -1.09
CA GLU A 115 53.76 -12.87 -0.88
C GLU A 115 54.82 -13.85 -0.34
N LYS A 116 54.48 -14.64 0.69
CA LYS A 116 55.40 -15.62 1.30
C LYS A 116 55.78 -16.76 0.34
N VAL A 117 54.82 -17.23 -0.47
CA VAL A 117 55.09 -18.19 -1.55
C VAL A 117 56.03 -17.56 -2.59
N THR A 118 55.77 -16.32 -3.00
CA THR A 118 56.62 -15.58 -3.95
C THR A 118 58.04 -15.34 -3.40
N GLU A 119 58.21 -15.06 -2.11
CA GLU A 119 59.53 -14.96 -1.48
C GLU A 119 60.28 -16.29 -1.54
N ALA A 120 59.60 -17.40 -1.21
CA ALA A 120 60.18 -18.74 -1.27
C ALA A 120 60.55 -19.15 -2.70
N GLU A 121 59.67 -18.94 -3.68
CA GLU A 121 59.94 -19.23 -5.09
C GLU A 121 61.13 -18.43 -5.62
N ASN A 122 61.26 -17.15 -5.27
CA ASN A 122 62.42 -16.34 -5.63
C ASN A 122 63.72 -16.85 -4.97
N ALA A 123 63.66 -17.28 -3.72
CA ALA A 123 64.82 -17.81 -3.00
C ALA A 123 65.31 -19.17 -3.52
N PHE A 124 64.40 -20.05 -3.95
CA PHE A 124 64.74 -21.42 -4.36
C PHE A 124 64.77 -21.62 -5.89
N GLY A 125 63.81 -21.06 -6.63
CA GLY A 125 63.60 -21.27 -8.07
C GLY A 125 64.72 -20.73 -8.98
N GLY A 126 65.43 -19.68 -8.55
CA GLY A 126 66.50 -19.08 -9.35
C GLY A 126 67.86 -19.82 -9.33
N SER A 127 68.04 -20.83 -8.46
CA SER A 127 69.39 -21.38 -8.17
C SER A 127 69.66 -22.81 -8.69
N THR A 128 68.63 -23.62 -8.92
CA THR A 128 68.82 -25.04 -9.27
C THR A 128 69.44 -25.20 -10.66
N VAL A 129 68.91 -24.51 -11.68
CA VAL A 129 69.46 -24.57 -13.06
C VAL A 129 70.87 -23.97 -13.18
N LYS A 130 71.21 -22.97 -12.35
CA LYS A 130 72.55 -22.36 -12.34
C LYS A 130 73.63 -23.29 -11.78
N LYS A 131 73.28 -24.19 -10.85
CA LYS A 131 74.21 -25.18 -10.26
C LYS A 131 74.60 -26.30 -11.22
N PHE A 132 73.75 -26.64 -12.19
CA PHE A 132 74.10 -27.63 -13.22
C PHE A 132 75.05 -27.09 -14.28
N LEU A 133 75.05 -25.77 -14.55
CA LEU A 133 75.97 -25.14 -15.49
C LEU A 133 77.33 -24.74 -14.87
N SER A 134 77.44 -24.69 -13.53
CA SER A 134 78.70 -24.41 -12.83
C SER A 134 79.68 -25.60 -12.75
N SER A 135 79.39 -26.74 -13.40
CA SER A 135 80.31 -27.89 -13.48
C SER A 135 81.27 -27.81 -14.69
N LEU A 136 81.07 -26.85 -15.59
CA LEU A 136 82.01 -26.58 -16.69
C LEU A 136 83.23 -25.81 -16.16
N PRO A 137 84.47 -26.25 -16.47
CA PRO A 137 85.69 -25.64 -15.94
C PRO A 137 85.86 -24.21 -16.48
N SER A 138 85.69 -23.22 -15.60
CA SER A 138 85.91 -21.80 -15.90
C SER A 138 87.40 -21.47 -15.84
N PRO A 139 87.93 -20.60 -16.73
CA PRO A 139 89.36 -20.28 -16.74
C PRO A 139 89.79 -19.48 -15.50
N LEU A 140 91.05 -19.71 -15.08
CA LEU A 140 91.62 -19.38 -13.76
C LEU A 140 91.92 -17.87 -13.48
N PHE A 141 90.99 -16.95 -13.78
CA PHE A 141 91.12 -15.55 -13.36
C PHE A 141 89.78 -14.90 -12.97
N ALA A 142 89.30 -15.20 -11.76
CA ALA A 142 88.20 -14.47 -11.12
C ALA A 142 88.52 -14.17 -9.65
N LYS A 143 88.25 -12.93 -9.22
CA LYS A 143 88.51 -12.45 -7.85
C LYS A 143 87.59 -13.14 -6.84
N LYS A 144 88.01 -13.22 -5.58
CA LYS A 144 87.22 -13.73 -4.43
C LYS A 144 85.74 -13.32 -4.56
N PRO A 145 84.78 -14.26 -4.67
CA PRO A 145 83.38 -13.92 -4.54
C PRO A 145 83.15 -13.44 -3.10
N ALA A 146 82.47 -12.30 -2.95
CA ALA A 146 81.99 -11.86 -1.65
C ALA A 146 81.09 -12.96 -1.06
N GLN A 147 81.14 -13.17 0.26
CA GLN A 147 80.29 -14.16 0.92
C GLN A 147 78.83 -13.78 0.71
N GLN A 148 78.14 -14.47 -0.20
CA GLN A 148 76.69 -14.44 -0.26
C GLN A 148 76.18 -15.17 0.97
N TYR A 149 75.85 -14.40 2.00
CA TYR A 149 75.11 -14.86 3.16
C TYR A 149 73.85 -15.58 2.65
N LYS A 150 73.79 -16.90 2.87
CA LYS A 150 72.55 -17.64 2.70
C LYS A 150 71.58 -17.07 3.73
N LYS A 151 70.60 -16.27 3.30
CA LYS A 151 69.43 -15.95 4.13
C LYS A 151 68.80 -17.27 4.51
N GLN A 152 68.96 -17.67 5.77
CA GLN A 152 68.36 -18.88 6.29
C GLN A 152 66.89 -18.57 6.56
N LEU A 153 66.05 -18.81 5.55
CA LEU A 153 64.60 -18.68 5.68
C LEU A 153 64.15 -19.60 6.82
N ARG A 154 63.73 -18.97 7.92
CA ARG A 154 63.10 -19.63 9.06
C ARG A 154 61.62 -19.72 8.73
N TYR A 155 61.05 -20.91 8.79
CA TYR A 155 59.61 -21.09 8.74
C TYR A 155 58.97 -20.41 9.96
N GLU A 156 57.94 -19.62 9.70
CA GLU A 156 57.06 -19.00 10.68
C GLU A 156 55.65 -19.50 10.37
N GLU A 157 54.92 -19.92 11.41
CA GLU A 157 53.60 -20.51 11.26
C GLU A 157 52.59 -19.42 10.84
N PRO A 158 51.83 -19.60 9.73
CA PRO A 158 50.83 -18.61 9.33
C PRO A 158 49.72 -18.48 10.37
N GLU A 159 49.26 -17.26 10.61
CA GLU A 159 48.06 -17.01 11.41
C GLU A 159 46.83 -17.41 10.59
N ILE A 160 46.17 -18.50 10.98
CA ILE A 160 45.00 -19.04 10.27
C ILE A 160 43.73 -18.50 10.95
N PHE A 161 43.00 -17.64 10.25
CA PHE A 161 41.70 -17.14 10.71
C PHE A 161 40.70 -18.29 10.93
N ARG A 162 39.77 -18.10 11.86
CA ARG A 162 38.64 -19.02 12.08
C ARG A 162 37.33 -18.34 11.76
N CYS A 163 36.51 -18.95 10.92
CA CYS A 163 35.21 -18.40 10.52
C CYS A 163 34.28 -18.15 11.73
N SER A 164 34.41 -18.94 12.80
CA SER A 164 33.69 -18.78 14.07
C SER A 164 33.86 -17.40 14.72
N ASP A 165 35.02 -16.77 14.50
CA ASP A 165 35.46 -15.59 15.24
C ASP A 165 34.95 -14.30 14.57
N TYR A 166 34.44 -14.42 13.34
CA TYR A 166 33.87 -13.33 12.53
C TYR A 166 32.38 -13.50 12.22
N LEU A 167 31.87 -14.74 12.22
CA LEU A 167 30.47 -15.07 11.90
C LEU A 167 29.66 -15.50 13.13
N SER A 168 30.09 -15.13 14.35
CA SER A 168 29.46 -15.58 15.61
C SER A 168 28.00 -15.14 15.78
N THR A 169 27.54 -14.15 15.02
CA THR A 169 26.15 -13.67 14.96
C THR A 169 25.25 -14.53 14.06
N VAL A 170 25.82 -15.43 13.24
CA VAL A 170 25.09 -16.37 12.40
C VAL A 170 24.79 -17.65 13.19
N SER A 171 24.03 -17.52 14.28
CA SER A 171 23.55 -18.68 15.03
C SER A 171 22.51 -19.45 14.22
N ALA A 172 22.57 -20.78 14.24
CA ALA A 172 21.66 -21.65 13.50
C ALA A 172 20.21 -21.63 14.04
N ASP A 173 20.01 -21.14 15.27
CA ASP A 173 18.71 -21.07 15.94
C ASP A 173 17.91 -19.80 15.63
N ASP A 174 18.49 -18.85 14.88
CA ASP A 174 17.82 -17.65 14.40
C ASP A 174 17.55 -17.83 12.89
N PRO A 175 16.47 -18.57 12.52
CA PRO A 175 16.21 -18.92 11.14
C PRO A 175 16.12 -17.66 10.29
N LEU A 176 16.44 -17.78 9.00
CA LEU A 176 16.02 -16.77 8.04
C LEU A 176 14.55 -16.42 8.29
N PRO A 177 14.09 -15.19 8.01
CA PRO A 177 12.69 -14.96 7.70
C PRO A 177 12.35 -15.75 6.42
N THR A 178 12.12 -17.05 6.59
CA THR A 178 11.81 -18.01 5.54
C THR A 178 10.41 -17.73 5.06
N SER A 179 10.29 -16.73 4.18
CA SER A 179 9.20 -16.45 3.26
C SER A 179 7.85 -17.07 3.65
N ALA A 180 7.38 -16.78 4.86
CA ALA A 180 6.01 -17.03 5.28
C ALA A 180 5.17 -15.95 4.61
N SER A 181 4.98 -16.14 3.31
CA SER A 181 4.18 -15.30 2.43
C SER A 181 2.70 -15.49 2.78
N ASN A 182 2.31 -14.98 3.95
CA ASN A 182 0.92 -14.78 4.33
C ASN A 182 0.33 -13.52 3.66
N PHE A 183 0.94 -13.05 2.56
CA PHE A 183 0.33 -12.11 1.64
C PHE A 183 -0.73 -12.86 0.81
N SER A 184 -1.79 -13.29 1.49
CA SER A 184 -2.97 -13.88 0.87
C SER A 184 -3.78 -12.76 0.21
N LEU A 185 -3.38 -12.37 -1.00
CA LEU A 185 -4.11 -11.41 -1.83
C LEU A 185 -5.35 -12.07 -2.47
N ASP A 186 -6.19 -12.70 -1.65
CA ASP A 186 -7.31 -13.53 -2.12
C ASP A 186 -8.52 -13.47 -1.16
N THR A 187 -8.90 -12.26 -0.75
CA THR A 187 -10.18 -11.98 -0.07
C THR A 187 -10.59 -10.51 -0.31
N THR A 188 -11.09 -10.19 -1.51
CA THR A 188 -11.99 -9.02 -1.79
C THR A 188 -12.54 -9.02 -3.25
N ALA A 189 -12.64 -10.17 -3.94
CA ALA A 189 -13.09 -10.16 -5.35
C ALA A 189 -13.78 -11.45 -5.85
N SER A 190 -14.75 -12.00 -5.10
CA SER A 190 -15.88 -12.81 -5.65
C SER A 190 -16.78 -13.35 -4.53
N ASP A 191 -17.77 -12.56 -4.09
CA ASP A 191 -19.07 -13.15 -3.73
C ASP A 191 -20.21 -12.13 -3.87
N ARG A 192 -20.78 -12.06 -5.09
CA ARG A 192 -22.13 -11.55 -5.32
C ARG A 192 -22.68 -12.07 -6.65
N SER A 193 -22.79 -13.39 -6.76
CA SER A 193 -23.59 -14.03 -7.82
C SER A 193 -24.89 -14.56 -7.21
N THR A 194 -25.93 -13.74 -7.38
CA THR A 194 -27.34 -13.99 -7.10
C THR A 194 -27.80 -15.44 -7.20
N GLU A 195 -28.37 -15.96 -6.12
CA GLU A 195 -29.45 -16.95 -6.16
C GLU A 195 -30.73 -16.35 -5.55
N GLU A 196 -31.86 -17.02 -5.76
CA GLU A 196 -33.25 -16.61 -5.43
C GLU A 196 -33.78 -15.43 -6.28
N ASP A 197 -34.98 -15.47 -6.89
CA ASP A 197 -36.03 -16.48 -6.88
C ASP A 197 -36.68 -16.57 -8.29
N ARG A 198 -36.86 -17.79 -8.80
CA ARG A 198 -37.70 -18.08 -9.97
C ARG A 198 -38.88 -18.94 -9.53
N THR A 199 -39.82 -18.32 -8.83
CA THR A 199 -41.08 -18.95 -8.48
C THR A 199 -41.83 -19.36 -9.75
N LEU A 200 -42.26 -20.62 -9.79
CA LEU A 200 -43.04 -21.18 -10.88
C LEU A 200 -44.40 -20.47 -11.02
N MET A 201 -44.72 -19.96 -12.22
CA MET A 201 -46.12 -19.85 -12.66
C MET A 201 -46.39 -20.88 -13.75
N SER A 202 -47.26 -21.82 -13.42
CA SER A 202 -47.88 -22.77 -14.37
C SER A 202 -48.85 -22.05 -15.30
N PRO A 203 -48.93 -22.41 -16.59
CA PRO A 203 -50.01 -21.98 -17.45
C PRO A 203 -51.27 -22.82 -17.17
N THR A 204 -52.41 -22.18 -16.94
CA THR A 204 -53.71 -22.85 -16.89
C THR A 204 -54.77 -21.95 -17.50
N GLU A 205 -55.30 -22.42 -18.64
CA GLU A 205 -56.49 -21.97 -19.40
C GLU A 205 -56.48 -20.54 -19.98
#